data_AF-A0A4Q6C3G9-F1
#
_entry.id   AF-A0A4Q6C3G9-F1
#
_cell.length_a   1.000
_cell.length_b   1.000
_cell.length_c   1.000
_cell.angle_alpha   90.00
_cell.angle_beta   90.00
_cell.angle_gamma   90.00
#
_symmetry.space_group_name_H-M   'P 1'
#
loop_
_entity.id
_entity.type
_entity.pdbx_description
1 polymer ?
#
loop_
_entity_poly.entity_id
_entity_poly.type
_entity_poly.pdbx_seq_one_letter_code
_entity_poly.pdbx_strand_id
1 'polypeptide(L)'
;MVISWSKRRKHPRLSRQRLNQKGQATLFVATVILTFVFFVTFVINTGLVVHAKINLQNAADLAAYSGAATQARQLTYISYLNYEMRRTYKKFLFRYYVLGNMAQGTHPTSDNTGVRKWGVSPSNQIEEFGIPTVCIRMTENDPQCSNIKTESILSSNSISRLAGSNDTTMTALYESTKLIEKARKNICILNGSMNTRVLAMWLLNTDPNLTQFNADATRLTQSGDRDKMKEADIMRAIAPYADGLGLIPKELLLRLRIKTLETVVNQAPETMNRERATEMERSGESFRYERSLQAYLSAFNSLGEHLFTNPTDVVLKELLPVKAGGADLLTLKDISDTFDAYALDFGMKDNDPRSNPCDPRVQNGVASQTAGDVKDCVPCLTPYSFVSGGSAGGFKPILGVEKDPDVLTYYAVRLSAKTRLMFS
;
A
#
# COMPACT_ATOMS: atom_id res chain seq x y z
N MET A 1 -8.90 55.04 -86.62
CA MET A 1 -8.17 56.32 -86.71
C MET A 1 -6.69 55.99 -86.83
N VAL A 2 -6.14 56.12 -88.04
CA VAL A 2 -4.77 55.73 -88.40
C VAL A 2 -3.93 57.01 -88.44
N ILE A 3 -2.89 57.10 -87.62
CA ILE A 3 -1.90 58.17 -87.71
C ILE A 3 -0.55 57.53 -88.00
N SER A 4 -0.20 57.60 -89.28
CA SER A 4 1.12 57.37 -89.85
C SER A 4 2.01 58.58 -89.55
N TRP A 5 3.22 58.36 -89.01
CA TRP A 5 4.31 59.33 -89.07
C TRP A 5 5.61 58.61 -89.42
N SER A 6 5.98 58.74 -90.70
CA SER A 6 7.31 58.49 -91.24
C SER A 6 8.26 59.61 -90.82
N LYS A 7 9.35 59.27 -90.11
CA LYS A 7 10.47 60.19 -89.88
C LYS A 7 11.79 59.46 -90.01
N ARG A 8 12.35 59.47 -91.23
CA ARG A 8 13.73 59.06 -91.53
C ARG A 8 14.71 59.89 -90.70
N ARG A 9 15.40 59.26 -89.75
CA ARG A 9 16.61 59.80 -89.11
C ARG A 9 17.84 59.16 -89.76
N LYS A 10 18.76 60.00 -90.24
CA LYS A 10 20.07 59.61 -90.75
C LYS A 10 20.90 59.08 -89.59
N HIS A 11 21.28 57.80 -89.65
CA HIS A 11 22.19 57.20 -88.68
C HIS A 11 23.62 57.74 -88.86
N PRO A 12 24.28 58.22 -87.79
CA PRO A 12 25.72 58.41 -87.81
C PRO A 12 26.41 57.05 -87.95
N ARG A 13 27.39 56.97 -88.86
CA ARG A 13 28.30 55.81 -89.00
C ARG A 13 29.16 55.72 -87.73
N LEU A 14 28.68 54.96 -86.74
CA LEU A 14 29.49 54.50 -85.62
C LEU A 14 30.62 53.62 -86.16
N SER A 15 31.85 54.03 -85.88
CA SER A 15 33.05 53.25 -86.16
C SER A 15 32.90 51.88 -85.49
N ARG A 16 33.09 50.84 -86.28
CA ARG A 16 33.01 49.44 -85.86
C ARG A 16 34.24 49.14 -85.01
N GLN A 17 34.22 49.56 -83.73
CA GLN A 17 35.13 49.03 -82.73
C GLN A 17 34.91 47.51 -82.71
N ARG A 18 35.88 46.75 -83.24
CA ARG A 18 35.98 45.32 -83.00
C ARG A 18 36.30 45.17 -81.51
N LEU A 19 35.27 45.21 -80.67
CA LEU A 19 35.35 44.83 -79.27
C LEU A 19 35.87 43.39 -79.25
N ASN A 20 37.09 43.21 -78.72
CA ASN A 20 37.70 41.92 -78.50
C ASN A 20 36.74 41.06 -77.65
N GLN A 21 36.04 40.10 -78.26
CA GLN A 21 35.20 39.12 -77.56
C GLN A 21 36.00 38.02 -76.83
N LYS A 22 37.33 38.16 -76.77
CA LYS A 22 38.23 37.29 -76.03
C LYS A 22 38.05 37.58 -74.53
N GLY A 23 37.19 36.81 -73.85
CA GLY A 23 36.96 36.88 -72.40
C GLY A 23 35.54 36.56 -71.94
N GLN A 24 34.54 36.60 -72.83
CA GLN A 24 33.15 36.30 -72.48
C GLN A 24 32.95 34.83 -72.06
N ALA A 25 33.63 33.90 -72.73
CA ALA A 25 33.62 32.49 -72.37
C ALA A 25 34.20 32.24 -70.96
N THR A 26 35.25 32.98 -70.58
CA THR A 26 35.86 32.86 -69.25
C THR A 26 34.93 33.35 -68.15
N LEU A 27 34.21 34.46 -68.36
CA LEU A 27 33.21 34.96 -67.41
C LEU A 27 32.04 33.98 -67.27
N PHE A 28 31.61 33.38 -68.37
CA PHE A 28 30.57 32.35 -68.32
C PHE A 28 31.01 31.11 -67.54
N VAL A 29 32.22 30.58 -67.81
CA VAL A 29 32.75 29.44 -67.05
C VAL A 29 32.94 29.76 -65.58
N ALA A 30 33.48 30.94 -65.25
CA ALA A 30 33.68 31.37 -63.86
C ALA A 30 32.36 31.48 -63.11
N THR A 31 31.31 32.04 -63.73
CA THR A 31 29.99 32.14 -63.10
C THR A 31 29.34 30.78 -62.90
N VAL A 32 29.43 29.86 -63.88
CA VAL A 32 28.92 28.49 -63.73
C VAL A 32 29.64 27.75 -62.60
N ILE A 33 30.97 27.77 -62.55
CA ILE A 33 31.74 27.11 -61.47
C ILE A 33 31.39 27.72 -60.11
N LEU A 34 31.31 29.05 -60.03
CA LEU A 34 30.98 29.74 -58.79
C LEU A 34 29.56 29.36 -58.30
N THR A 35 28.57 29.36 -59.19
CA THR A 35 27.20 28.94 -58.85
C THR A 35 27.13 27.48 -58.41
N PHE A 36 27.90 26.59 -59.05
CA PHE A 36 27.99 25.20 -58.67
C PHE A 36 28.59 25.02 -57.27
N VAL A 37 29.69 25.71 -56.98
CA VAL A 37 30.31 25.68 -55.64
C VAL A 37 29.35 26.19 -54.57
N PHE A 38 28.66 27.32 -54.80
CA PHE A 38 27.67 27.83 -53.85
C PHE A 38 26.51 26.86 -53.62
N PHE A 39 26.02 26.22 -54.67
CA PHE A 39 24.95 25.24 -54.56
C PHE A 39 25.40 24.02 -53.75
N VAL A 40 26.60 23.50 -54.02
CA VAL A 40 27.17 22.37 -53.26
C VAL A 40 27.35 22.74 -51.79
N THR A 41 27.95 23.89 -51.47
CA THR A 41 28.10 24.37 -50.09
C THR A 41 26.75 24.54 -49.40
N PHE A 42 25.76 25.10 -50.09
CA PHE A 42 24.41 25.27 -49.56
C PHE A 42 23.72 23.94 -49.26
N VAL A 43 23.81 22.96 -50.18
CA VAL A 43 23.23 21.62 -49.99
C VAL A 43 23.90 20.88 -48.84
N ILE A 44 25.23 20.95 -48.72
CA ILE A 44 25.97 20.35 -47.60
C ILE A 44 25.55 20.98 -46.28
N ASN A 45 25.51 22.32 -46.19
CA ASN A 45 25.11 23.02 -44.97
C ASN A 45 23.66 22.72 -44.57
N THR A 46 22.74 22.69 -45.55
CA THR A 46 21.34 22.33 -45.31
C THR A 46 21.22 20.88 -44.88
N GLY A 47 21.96 19.97 -45.50
CA GLY A 47 22.00 18.55 -45.14
C GLY A 47 22.47 18.31 -43.70
N LEU A 48 23.54 19.00 -43.27
CA LEU A 48 24.04 18.93 -41.90
C LEU A 48 23.00 19.45 -40.88
N VAL A 49 22.33 20.57 -41.19
CA VAL A 49 21.27 21.14 -40.32
C VAL A 49 20.08 20.20 -40.21
N VAL A 50 19.61 19.62 -41.33
CA VAL A 50 18.49 18.68 -41.34
C VAL A 50 18.84 17.41 -40.59
N HIS A 51 20.04 16.85 -40.79
CA HIS A 51 20.53 15.68 -40.07
C HIS A 51 20.58 15.93 -38.55
N ALA A 52 21.14 17.07 -38.12
CA ALA A 52 21.19 17.46 -36.72
C ALA A 52 19.78 17.62 -36.11
N LYS A 53 18.83 18.18 -36.88
CA LYS A 53 17.44 18.36 -36.42
C LYS A 53 16.71 17.04 -36.24
N ILE A 54 16.85 16.10 -37.18
CA ILE A 54 16.25 14.76 -37.06
C ILE A 54 16.86 14.02 -35.86
N ASN A 55 18.17 14.09 -35.68
CA ASN A 55 18.82 13.44 -34.54
C ASN A 55 18.36 14.04 -33.19
N LEU A 56 18.19 15.38 -33.13
CA LEU A 56 17.68 16.05 -31.93
C LEU A 56 16.23 15.63 -31.60
N GLN A 57 15.38 15.46 -32.62
CA GLN A 57 14.02 14.97 -32.44
C GLN A 57 14.01 13.53 -31.90
N ASN A 58 14.77 12.63 -32.53
CA ASN A 58 14.89 11.24 -32.08
C ASN A 58 15.43 11.14 -30.65
N ALA A 59 16.43 11.97 -30.30
CA ALA A 59 16.98 12.03 -28.95
C ALA A 59 15.95 12.54 -27.93
N ALA A 60 15.16 13.56 -28.29
CA ALA A 60 14.10 14.08 -27.43
C ALA A 60 12.99 13.06 -27.19
N ASP A 61 12.57 12.33 -28.23
CA ASP A 61 11.57 11.26 -28.12
C ASP A 61 12.08 10.10 -27.27
N LEU A 62 13.35 9.70 -27.46
CA LEU A 62 13.97 8.66 -26.65
C LEU A 62 14.06 9.06 -25.17
N ALA A 63 14.38 10.32 -24.87
CA ALA A 63 14.36 10.85 -23.52
C ALA A 63 12.96 10.88 -22.90
N ALA A 64 11.95 11.26 -23.67
CA ALA A 64 10.56 11.21 -23.23
C ALA A 64 10.15 9.77 -22.91
N TYR A 65 10.50 8.80 -23.75
CA TYR A 65 10.19 7.38 -23.52
C TYR A 65 10.92 6.80 -22.32
N SER A 66 12.21 7.09 -22.12
CA SER A 66 12.95 6.55 -20.99
C SER A 66 12.49 7.14 -19.66
N GLY A 67 12.21 8.44 -19.61
CA GLY A 67 11.60 9.06 -18.42
C GLY A 67 10.20 8.51 -18.15
N ALA A 68 9.33 8.38 -19.15
CA ALA A 68 8.02 7.76 -19.00
C ALA A 68 8.11 6.28 -18.54
N ALA A 69 9.07 5.51 -19.05
CA ALA A 69 9.28 4.12 -18.65
C ALA A 69 9.70 3.99 -17.18
N THR A 70 10.57 4.89 -16.69
CA THR A 70 10.94 4.91 -15.26
C THR A 70 9.73 5.20 -14.39
N GLN A 71 8.88 6.16 -14.78
CA GLN A 71 7.64 6.49 -14.07
C GLN A 71 6.66 5.31 -14.07
N ALA A 72 6.46 4.64 -15.21
CA ALA A 72 5.62 3.45 -15.32
C ALA A 72 6.10 2.31 -14.41
N ARG A 73 7.42 2.15 -14.25
CA ARG A 73 8.01 1.18 -13.32
C ARG A 73 7.65 1.49 -11.88
N GLN A 74 7.76 2.76 -11.46
CA GLN A 74 7.37 3.17 -10.10
C GLN A 74 5.87 2.95 -9.84
N LEU A 75 5.00 3.26 -10.81
CA LEU A 75 3.57 2.96 -10.71
C LEU A 75 3.27 1.46 -10.59
N THR A 76 4.05 0.63 -11.28
CA THR A 76 3.95 -0.84 -11.16
C THR A 76 4.37 -1.32 -9.77
N TYR A 77 5.39 -0.71 -9.16
CA TYR A 77 5.73 -1.03 -7.76
C TYR A 77 4.65 -0.60 -6.78
N ILE A 78 4.04 0.58 -6.99
CA ILE A 78 2.91 1.04 -6.18
C ILE A 78 1.73 0.06 -6.30
N SER A 79 1.39 -0.38 -7.51
CA SER A 79 0.28 -1.33 -7.71
C SER A 79 0.56 -2.69 -7.04
N TYR A 80 1.80 -3.18 -7.10
CA TYR A 80 2.20 -4.39 -6.39
C TYR A 80 2.06 -4.24 -4.86
N LEU A 81 2.50 -3.12 -4.29
CA LEU A 81 2.34 -2.87 -2.86
C LEU A 81 0.87 -2.75 -2.47
N ASN A 82 0.04 -2.10 -3.29
CA ASN A 82 -1.40 -1.99 -3.06
C ASN A 82 -2.10 -3.36 -3.13
N TYR A 83 -1.65 -4.24 -4.03
CA TYR A 83 -2.11 -5.63 -4.07
C TYR A 83 -1.74 -6.41 -2.80
N GLU A 84 -0.53 -6.20 -2.27
CA GLU A 84 -0.08 -6.81 -1.01
C GLU A 84 -0.86 -6.30 0.21
N MET A 85 -1.32 -5.04 0.21
CA MET A 85 -2.26 -4.51 1.22
C MET A 85 -3.57 -5.32 1.18
N ARG A 86 -4.19 -5.42 0.00
CA ARG A 86 -5.40 -6.23 -0.18
C ARG A 86 -5.20 -7.70 0.23
N ARG A 87 -4.04 -8.28 -0.05
CA ARG A 87 -3.69 -9.65 0.36
C ARG A 87 -3.59 -9.79 1.88
N THR A 88 -2.99 -8.82 2.55
CA THR A 88 -2.87 -8.78 4.01
C THR A 88 -4.24 -8.69 4.66
N TYR A 89 -5.11 -7.80 4.17
CA TYR A 89 -6.49 -7.72 4.62
C TYR A 89 -7.26 -9.04 4.41
N LYS A 90 -7.16 -9.67 3.23
CA LYS A 90 -7.77 -10.99 2.99
C LYS A 90 -7.25 -12.07 3.93
N LYS A 91 -5.94 -12.09 4.23
CA LYS A 91 -5.35 -13.02 5.20
C LYS A 91 -5.95 -12.81 6.59
N PHE A 92 -6.12 -11.56 7.01
CA PHE A 92 -6.81 -11.24 8.26
C PHE A 92 -8.26 -11.74 8.24
N LEU A 93 -9.04 -11.45 7.19
CA LEU A 93 -10.42 -11.94 7.08
C LEU A 93 -10.49 -13.47 7.14
N PHE A 94 -9.57 -14.18 6.51
CA PHE A 94 -9.51 -15.64 6.60
C PHE A 94 -9.27 -16.10 8.05
N ARG A 95 -8.28 -15.51 8.74
CA ARG A 95 -8.02 -15.81 10.15
C ARG A 95 -9.25 -15.53 11.01
N TYR A 96 -9.85 -14.36 10.83
CA TYR A 96 -10.96 -13.89 11.62
C TYR A 96 -12.25 -14.69 11.40
N TYR A 97 -12.67 -14.85 10.14
CA TYR A 97 -13.93 -15.52 9.80
C TYR A 97 -13.83 -17.04 9.78
N VAL A 98 -12.70 -17.60 9.33
CA VAL A 98 -12.55 -19.04 9.21
C VAL A 98 -11.92 -19.60 10.49
N LEU A 99 -10.65 -19.28 10.77
CA LEU A 99 -9.95 -19.87 11.91
C LEU A 99 -10.58 -19.48 13.25
N GLY A 100 -11.00 -18.22 13.38
CA GLY A 100 -11.67 -17.70 14.56
C GLY A 100 -13.04 -18.30 14.81
N ASN A 101 -13.67 -18.99 13.84
CA ASN A 101 -14.97 -19.64 14.03
C ASN A 101 -14.90 -21.17 13.91
N MET A 102 -13.71 -21.77 13.78
CA MET A 102 -13.55 -23.23 13.64
C MET A 102 -14.08 -24.03 14.82
N ALA A 103 -14.13 -23.42 16.02
CA ALA A 103 -14.60 -24.09 17.22
C ALA A 103 -16.14 -24.12 17.36
N GLN A 104 -16.86 -23.48 16.45
CA GLN A 104 -18.32 -23.55 16.43
C GLN A 104 -18.76 -24.94 15.96
N GLY A 105 -19.69 -25.57 16.68
CA GLY A 105 -20.20 -26.90 16.34
C GLY A 105 -20.87 -26.98 14.96
N THR A 106 -21.18 -25.84 14.33
CA THR A 106 -21.78 -25.72 13.00
C THR A 106 -20.76 -25.44 11.89
N HIS A 107 -19.45 -25.53 12.16
CA HIS A 107 -18.39 -25.29 11.18
C HIS A 107 -17.82 -26.60 10.59
N PRO A 108 -17.58 -26.70 9.27
CA PRO A 108 -18.06 -25.81 8.20
C PRO A 108 -19.57 -26.01 7.96
N THR A 109 -20.27 -24.99 7.50
CA THR A 109 -21.70 -25.14 7.16
C THR A 109 -21.91 -26.01 5.95
N SER A 110 -22.93 -26.87 5.99
CA SER A 110 -23.50 -27.52 4.80
C SER A 110 -24.23 -26.52 3.89
N ASP A 111 -24.67 -25.39 4.44
CA ASP A 111 -25.57 -24.46 3.78
C ASP A 111 -24.81 -23.21 3.31
N ASN A 112 -24.97 -22.84 2.04
CA ASN A 112 -24.26 -21.76 1.33
C ASN A 112 -24.54 -20.32 1.82
N THR A 113 -24.88 -20.09 3.09
CA THR A 113 -25.46 -18.82 3.58
C THR A 113 -24.46 -17.69 3.87
N GLY A 114 -23.26 -17.72 3.31
CA GLY A 114 -22.29 -16.62 3.43
C GLY A 114 -21.59 -16.52 4.79
N VAL A 115 -21.21 -15.30 5.18
CA VAL A 115 -20.39 -15.01 6.37
C VAL A 115 -21.16 -15.37 7.66
N ARG A 116 -20.67 -16.38 8.41
CA ARG A 116 -21.30 -16.82 9.65
C ARG A 116 -21.20 -15.76 10.74
N LYS A 117 -22.36 -15.41 11.29
CA LYS A 117 -22.51 -14.69 12.54
C LYS A 117 -22.33 -15.68 13.69
N TRP A 118 -21.74 -15.24 14.79
CA TRP A 118 -21.65 -16.11 15.95
C TRP A 118 -23.02 -16.32 16.57
N GLY A 119 -23.31 -17.55 16.98
CA GLY A 119 -24.54 -17.90 17.70
C GLY A 119 -24.35 -19.12 18.59
N VAL A 120 -25.01 -19.12 19.75
CA VAL A 120 -25.04 -20.26 20.67
C VAL A 120 -26.18 -21.18 20.24
N SER A 121 -25.91 -22.44 19.89
CA SER A 121 -26.97 -23.40 19.59
C SER A 121 -26.96 -24.55 20.59
N PRO A 122 -27.98 -24.64 21.46
CA PRO A 122 -28.23 -25.90 22.16
C PRO A 122 -29.60 -26.53 21.86
N SER A 123 -30.60 -25.76 21.40
CA SER A 123 -31.97 -26.25 21.07
C SER A 123 -32.90 -25.05 20.80
N ASN A 124 -33.06 -24.67 19.53
CA ASN A 124 -34.08 -23.75 18.99
C ASN A 124 -34.13 -22.27 19.47
N GLN A 125 -33.28 -21.82 20.38
CA GLN A 125 -33.10 -20.38 20.66
C GLN A 125 -31.63 -20.00 20.46
N ILE A 126 -31.28 -19.66 19.22
CA ILE A 126 -29.95 -19.16 18.90
C ILE A 126 -29.93 -17.67 19.27
N GLU A 127 -29.26 -17.33 20.37
CA GLU A 127 -28.82 -15.95 20.56
C GLU A 127 -27.69 -15.70 19.56
N GLU A 128 -28.06 -15.17 18.38
CA GLU A 128 -27.10 -14.73 17.38
C GLU A 128 -26.64 -13.32 17.75
N PHE A 129 -25.33 -13.15 17.94
CA PHE A 129 -24.75 -11.82 18.16
C PHE A 129 -24.76 -10.94 16.92
N GLY A 130 -25.15 -11.48 15.75
CA GLY A 130 -25.21 -10.71 14.52
C GLY A 130 -23.85 -10.40 13.90
N ILE A 131 -22.75 -10.76 14.55
CA ILE A 131 -21.38 -10.41 14.19
C ILE A 131 -20.43 -11.61 14.30
N PRO A 132 -19.37 -11.66 13.49
CA PRO A 132 -18.28 -12.63 13.65
C PRO A 132 -17.51 -12.37 14.96
N THR A 133 -17.00 -13.44 15.57
CA THR A 133 -16.20 -13.34 16.80
C THR A 133 -15.09 -14.40 16.81
N VAL A 134 -13.95 -14.10 17.43
CA VAL A 134 -12.90 -15.10 17.62
C VAL A 134 -13.23 -16.05 18.78
N CYS A 135 -13.31 -17.34 18.47
CA CYS A 135 -13.37 -18.48 19.40
C CYS A 135 -12.58 -19.67 18.82
N ILE A 136 -11.42 -19.96 19.39
CA ILE A 136 -10.52 -21.02 18.91
C ILE A 136 -10.53 -22.20 19.88
N ARG A 137 -10.60 -23.41 19.33
CA ARG A 137 -10.52 -24.65 20.08
C ARG A 137 -9.05 -25.00 20.31
N MET A 138 -8.62 -24.99 21.57
CA MET A 138 -7.22 -25.26 21.94
C MET A 138 -6.94 -26.74 22.23
N THR A 139 -7.97 -27.52 22.61
CA THR A 139 -7.81 -28.96 22.87
C THR A 139 -8.83 -29.78 22.07
N GLU A 140 -8.41 -30.94 21.58
CA GLU A 140 -9.27 -31.87 20.82
C GLU A 140 -10.51 -32.31 21.60
N ASN A 141 -10.56 -32.13 22.93
CA ASN A 141 -11.67 -32.55 23.77
C ASN A 141 -12.51 -31.39 24.34
N ASP A 142 -12.20 -30.13 24.02
CA ASP A 142 -12.97 -28.99 24.54
C ASP A 142 -14.07 -28.52 23.58
N PRO A 143 -15.36 -28.67 23.93
CA PRO A 143 -16.47 -28.07 23.20
C PRO A 143 -16.77 -26.63 23.65
N GLN A 144 -15.83 -25.91 24.29
CA GLN A 144 -16.18 -24.70 25.07
C GLN A 144 -16.75 -23.54 24.26
N CYS A 145 -16.47 -23.48 22.95
CA CYS A 145 -17.05 -22.45 22.10
C CYS A 145 -18.52 -22.73 21.75
N SER A 146 -19.01 -23.97 21.88
CA SER A 146 -20.39 -24.36 21.58
C SER A 146 -21.22 -24.66 22.84
N ASN A 147 -20.60 -25.12 23.93
CA ASN A 147 -21.29 -25.53 25.16
C ASN A 147 -21.19 -24.45 26.24
N ILE A 148 -21.86 -23.33 25.98
CA ILE A 148 -21.82 -22.15 26.83
C ILE A 148 -22.71 -22.32 28.07
N LYS A 149 -23.81 -23.08 27.94
CA LYS A 149 -24.62 -23.53 29.09
C LYS A 149 -23.94 -24.69 29.78
N THR A 150 -22.82 -24.40 30.42
CA THR A 150 -22.25 -25.32 31.40
C THR A 150 -22.99 -25.08 32.71
N GLU A 151 -24.22 -25.61 32.82
CA GLU A 151 -24.98 -25.57 34.06
C GLU A 151 -24.05 -25.93 35.23
N SER A 152 -24.10 -25.13 36.30
CA SER A 152 -23.30 -25.42 37.48
C SER A 152 -23.59 -26.84 37.95
N ILE A 153 -22.53 -27.62 38.20
CA ILE A 153 -22.65 -28.96 38.81
C ILE A 153 -23.29 -28.84 40.20
N LEU A 154 -23.18 -27.65 40.80
CA LEU A 154 -23.71 -27.31 42.10
C LEU A 154 -24.92 -26.39 41.94
N SER A 155 -26.10 -26.94 41.62
CA SER A 155 -27.33 -26.15 41.73
C SER A 155 -27.53 -25.72 43.18
N SER A 156 -27.90 -24.46 43.39
CA SER A 156 -28.00 -23.84 44.72
C SER A 156 -28.86 -24.68 45.70
N ASN A 157 -29.91 -25.30 45.17
CA ASN A 157 -30.83 -26.18 45.92
C ASN A 157 -30.22 -27.52 46.35
N SER A 158 -29.22 -28.02 45.63
CA SER A 158 -28.54 -29.30 45.91
C SER A 158 -27.49 -29.14 47.01
N ILE A 159 -26.80 -28.00 47.02
CA ILE A 159 -25.73 -27.66 47.97
C ILE A 159 -26.27 -27.56 49.39
N SER A 160 -27.40 -26.88 49.59
CA SER A 160 -27.98 -26.67 50.93
C SER A 160 -28.43 -27.98 51.59
N ARG A 161 -28.76 -29.01 50.79
CA ARG A 161 -29.15 -30.34 51.30
C ARG A 161 -27.94 -31.19 51.67
N LEU A 162 -26.83 -31.03 50.96
CA LEU A 162 -25.60 -31.79 51.16
C LEU A 162 -24.74 -31.26 52.31
N ALA A 163 -24.69 -29.93 52.48
CA ALA A 163 -23.89 -29.28 53.53
C ALA A 163 -24.40 -29.53 54.97
N GLY A 164 -25.64 -30.02 55.14
CA GLY A 164 -26.22 -30.34 56.45
C GLY A 164 -26.04 -31.80 56.89
N SER A 165 -25.45 -32.67 56.06
CA SER A 165 -25.26 -34.08 56.40
C SER A 165 -23.90 -34.28 57.08
N ASN A 166 -23.87 -34.94 58.24
CA ASN A 166 -22.65 -35.31 58.96
C ASN A 166 -21.83 -36.44 58.27
N ASP A 167 -22.18 -36.81 57.04
CA ASP A 167 -21.47 -37.84 56.29
C ASP A 167 -20.16 -37.27 55.72
N THR A 168 -19.04 -37.86 56.15
CA THR A 168 -17.69 -37.53 55.67
C THR A 168 -17.57 -37.73 54.15
N THR A 169 -18.32 -38.67 53.58
CA THR A 169 -18.36 -38.92 52.13
C THR A 169 -18.99 -37.76 51.37
N MET A 170 -20.08 -37.20 51.89
CA MET A 170 -20.76 -36.04 51.27
C MET A 170 -19.90 -34.78 51.35
N THR A 171 -19.15 -34.60 52.45
CA THR A 171 -18.20 -33.50 52.59
C THR A 171 -17.06 -33.60 51.56
N ALA A 172 -16.51 -34.80 51.34
CA ALA A 172 -15.47 -35.03 50.34
C ALA A 172 -15.98 -34.81 48.89
N LEU A 173 -17.20 -35.23 48.58
CA LEU A 173 -17.84 -35.00 47.28
C LEU A 173 -18.13 -33.50 47.05
N TYR A 174 -18.52 -32.78 48.10
CA TYR A 174 -18.72 -31.33 48.03
C TYR A 174 -17.41 -30.57 47.76
N GLU A 175 -16.32 -30.94 48.42
CA GLU A 175 -15.02 -30.32 48.15
C GLU A 175 -14.50 -30.67 46.75
N SER A 176 -14.70 -31.90 46.26
CA SER A 176 -14.29 -32.28 44.90
C SER A 176 -15.10 -31.55 43.82
N THR A 177 -16.42 -31.41 43.99
CA THR A 177 -17.28 -30.65 43.08
C THR A 177 -16.94 -29.16 43.08
N LYS A 178 -16.59 -28.58 44.24
CA LYS A 178 -16.10 -27.19 44.34
C LYS A 178 -14.77 -26.99 43.59
N LEU A 179 -13.86 -27.97 43.64
CA LEU A 179 -12.62 -27.94 42.87
C LEU A 179 -12.89 -28.04 41.36
N ILE A 180 -13.80 -28.90 40.93
CA ILE A 180 -14.20 -29.02 39.51
C ILE A 180 -14.84 -27.72 39.02
N GLU A 181 -15.75 -27.12 39.80
CA GLU A 181 -16.37 -25.83 39.48
C GLU A 181 -15.33 -24.70 39.37
N LYS A 182 -14.36 -24.66 40.29
CA LYS A 182 -13.25 -23.70 40.20
C LYS A 182 -12.40 -23.93 38.95
N ALA A 183 -12.14 -25.19 38.58
CA ALA A 183 -11.40 -25.51 37.37
C ALA A 183 -12.17 -25.07 36.11
N ARG A 184 -13.48 -25.38 36.00
CA ARG A 184 -14.35 -24.94 34.89
C ARG A 184 -14.31 -23.43 34.70
N LYS A 185 -14.50 -22.68 35.78
CA LYS A 185 -14.44 -21.21 35.79
C LYS A 185 -13.11 -20.66 35.28
N ASN A 186 -12.01 -21.24 35.73
CA ASN A 186 -10.68 -20.84 35.27
C ASN A 186 -10.50 -21.11 33.77
N ILE A 187 -11.02 -22.23 33.25
CA ILE A 187 -10.90 -22.54 31.82
C ILE A 187 -11.73 -21.55 30.96
N CYS A 188 -12.90 -21.13 31.42
CA CYS A 188 -13.67 -20.13 30.69
C CYS A 188 -12.95 -18.77 30.59
N ILE A 189 -12.45 -18.26 31.72
CA ILE A 189 -11.65 -17.01 31.74
C ILE A 189 -10.41 -17.17 30.85
N LEU A 190 -9.76 -18.33 30.91
CA LEU A 190 -8.59 -18.64 30.09
C LEU A 190 -8.92 -18.55 28.60
N ASN A 191 -10.01 -19.17 28.17
CA ASN A 191 -10.46 -19.17 26.79
C ASN A 191 -10.84 -17.76 26.30
N GLY A 192 -11.50 -16.96 27.14
CA GLY A 192 -11.85 -15.57 26.81
C GLY A 192 -10.61 -14.69 26.61
N SER A 193 -9.66 -14.79 27.54
CA SER A 193 -8.37 -14.12 27.46
C SER A 193 -7.56 -14.57 26.23
N MET A 194 -7.56 -15.87 25.93
CA MET A 194 -6.90 -16.43 24.74
C MET A 194 -7.49 -15.86 23.44
N ASN A 195 -8.80 -15.91 23.27
CA ASN A 195 -9.48 -15.39 22.08
C ASN A 195 -9.17 -13.92 21.83
N THR A 196 -9.21 -13.12 22.90
CA THR A 196 -8.88 -11.69 22.87
C THR A 196 -7.42 -11.46 22.49
N ARG A 197 -6.49 -12.24 23.07
CA ARG A 197 -5.06 -12.15 22.75
C ARG A 197 -4.75 -12.60 21.32
N VAL A 198 -5.37 -13.67 20.82
CA VAL A 198 -5.20 -14.10 19.43
C VAL A 198 -5.67 -13.02 18.46
N LEU A 199 -6.85 -12.44 18.72
CA LEU A 199 -7.36 -11.33 17.90
C LEU A 199 -6.40 -10.14 17.95
N ALA A 200 -5.92 -9.76 19.14
CA ALA A 200 -4.95 -8.69 19.29
C ALA A 200 -3.66 -8.97 18.51
N MET A 201 -3.17 -10.21 18.50
CA MET A 201 -1.99 -10.58 17.70
C MET A 201 -2.28 -10.48 16.19
N TRP A 202 -3.44 -10.94 15.72
CA TRP A 202 -3.82 -10.80 14.32
C TRP A 202 -3.93 -9.35 13.86
N LEU A 203 -4.27 -8.43 14.76
CA LEU A 203 -4.42 -7.00 14.48
C LEU A 203 -3.11 -6.24 14.63
N LEU A 204 -2.38 -6.46 15.73
CA LEU A 204 -1.33 -5.58 16.23
C LEU A 204 0.04 -6.24 16.39
N ASN A 205 0.22 -7.52 16.05
CA ASN A 205 1.52 -8.17 16.24
C ASN A 205 2.62 -7.45 15.43
N THR A 206 3.66 -6.98 16.11
CA THR A 206 4.82 -6.32 15.51
C THR A 206 6.02 -7.26 15.33
N ASP A 207 5.97 -8.47 15.89
CA ASP A 207 7.05 -9.46 15.79
C ASP A 207 6.65 -10.60 14.83
N PRO A 208 7.12 -10.58 13.57
CA PRO A 208 6.71 -11.58 12.59
C PRO A 208 7.12 -13.00 12.96
N ASN A 209 8.21 -13.16 13.72
CA ASN A 209 8.79 -14.47 14.04
C ASN A 209 8.49 -14.89 15.50
N LEU A 210 7.73 -14.07 16.23
CA LEU A 210 7.38 -14.31 17.64
C LEU A 210 8.60 -14.53 18.55
N THR A 211 9.76 -13.98 18.19
CA THR A 211 11.02 -14.13 18.94
C THR A 211 10.94 -13.52 20.34
N GLN A 212 10.47 -12.27 20.45
CA GLN A 212 10.26 -11.58 21.71
C GLN A 212 9.13 -12.25 22.50
N PHE A 213 8.05 -12.61 21.80
CA PHE A 213 6.91 -13.29 22.39
C PHE A 213 7.31 -14.63 23.05
N ASN A 214 8.11 -15.45 22.38
CA ASN A 214 8.62 -16.72 22.92
C ASN A 214 9.66 -16.51 24.04
N ALA A 215 10.49 -15.47 23.93
CA ALA A 215 11.44 -15.11 24.99
C ALA A 215 10.72 -14.68 26.27
N ASP A 216 9.66 -13.88 26.16
CA ASP A 216 8.86 -13.44 27.29
C ASP A 216 8.08 -14.59 27.92
N ALA A 217 7.51 -15.50 27.12
CA ALA A 217 6.91 -16.73 27.64
C ALA A 217 7.94 -17.56 28.44
N THR A 218 9.18 -17.63 27.97
CA THR A 218 10.27 -18.33 28.68
C THR A 218 10.62 -17.63 30.00
N ARG A 219 10.71 -16.30 30.02
CA ARG A 219 10.96 -15.50 31.24
C ARG A 219 9.85 -15.68 32.27
N LEU A 220 8.59 -15.67 31.83
CA LEU A 220 7.44 -15.90 32.69
C LEU A 220 7.48 -17.31 33.32
N THR A 221 7.88 -18.32 32.55
CA THR A 221 8.09 -19.69 33.07
C THR A 221 9.19 -19.74 34.13
N GLN A 222 10.29 -19.01 33.93
CA GLN A 222 11.44 -18.99 34.86
C GLN A 222 11.15 -18.25 36.18
N SER A 223 10.10 -17.44 36.25
CA SER A 223 9.77 -16.66 37.44
C SER A 223 9.34 -17.50 38.66
N GLY A 224 8.93 -18.75 38.46
CA GLY A 224 8.41 -19.64 39.50
C GLY A 224 7.02 -19.26 40.03
N ASP A 225 6.43 -18.17 39.55
CA ASP A 225 5.08 -17.73 39.90
C ASP A 225 4.03 -18.52 39.10
N ARG A 226 3.12 -19.20 39.80
CA ARG A 226 2.09 -20.06 39.18
C ARG A 226 1.20 -19.31 38.20
N ASP A 227 0.91 -18.03 38.44
CA ASP A 227 0.03 -17.27 37.54
C ASP A 227 0.77 -16.82 36.28
N LYS A 228 2.07 -16.48 36.41
CA LYS A 228 2.94 -16.18 35.26
C LYS A 228 3.22 -17.43 34.41
N MET A 229 3.34 -18.60 35.03
CA MET A 229 3.47 -19.86 34.29
C MET A 229 2.24 -20.13 33.43
N LYS A 230 1.03 -19.92 33.96
CA LYS A 230 -0.20 -20.04 33.16
C LYS A 230 -0.20 -19.07 31.99
N GLU A 231 0.26 -17.83 32.20
CA GLU A 231 0.38 -16.85 31.11
C GLU A 231 1.39 -17.31 30.04
N ALA A 232 2.52 -17.88 30.43
CA ALA A 232 3.47 -18.47 29.49
C ALA A 232 2.85 -19.60 28.66
N ASP A 233 2.04 -20.46 29.29
CA ASP A 233 1.36 -21.55 28.59
C ASP A 233 0.29 -21.03 27.62
N ILE A 234 -0.43 -19.98 27.99
CA ILE A 234 -1.32 -19.25 27.07
C ILE A 234 -0.54 -18.74 25.85
N MET A 235 0.59 -18.09 26.09
CA MET A 235 1.41 -17.54 25.02
C MET A 235 1.86 -18.65 24.07
N ARG A 236 2.38 -19.76 24.60
CA ARG A 236 2.79 -20.93 23.79
C ARG A 236 1.64 -21.52 22.98
N ALA A 237 0.43 -21.60 23.55
CA ALA A 237 -0.75 -22.09 22.85
C ALA A 237 -1.19 -21.17 21.70
N ILE A 238 -0.99 -19.86 21.85
CA ILE A 238 -1.34 -18.84 20.85
C ILE A 238 -0.33 -18.77 19.70
N ALA A 239 0.94 -19.07 19.97
CA ALA A 239 2.04 -18.88 19.01
C ALA A 239 1.77 -19.46 17.60
N PRO A 240 1.23 -20.68 17.43
CA PRO A 240 0.94 -21.24 16.11
C PRO A 240 -0.10 -20.43 15.30
N TYR A 241 -0.99 -19.72 15.98
CA TYR A 241 -2.04 -18.90 15.36
C TYR A 241 -1.58 -17.46 15.10
N ALA A 242 -0.55 -16.99 15.81
CA ALA A 242 -0.11 -15.60 15.81
C ALA A 242 1.04 -15.29 14.82
N ASP A 243 1.45 -16.26 14.00
CA ASP A 243 2.60 -16.09 13.09
C ASP A 243 2.44 -14.92 12.10
N GLY A 244 3.54 -14.19 11.87
CA GLY A 244 3.62 -13.03 11.00
C GLY A 244 3.09 -11.71 11.60
N LEU A 245 3.37 -10.61 10.90
CA LEU A 245 2.87 -9.27 11.30
C LEU A 245 1.35 -9.24 11.34
N GLY A 246 0.82 -8.51 12.33
CA GLY A 246 -0.59 -8.15 12.41
C GLY A 246 -1.00 -7.24 11.25
N LEU A 247 -2.31 -7.17 11.01
CA LEU A 247 -2.91 -6.38 9.93
C LEU A 247 -2.40 -4.93 9.96
N ILE A 248 -2.57 -4.24 11.08
CA ILE A 248 -2.29 -2.79 11.18
C ILE A 248 -0.81 -2.44 10.94
N PRO A 249 0.16 -3.04 11.65
CA PRO A 249 1.56 -2.71 11.40
C PRO A 249 1.99 -3.06 9.97
N LYS A 250 1.44 -4.14 9.39
CA LYS A 250 1.73 -4.51 8.00
C LYS A 250 1.18 -3.50 7.00
N GLU A 251 -0.09 -3.09 7.14
CA GLU A 251 -0.71 -2.07 6.28
C GLU A 251 0.01 -0.71 6.40
N LEU A 252 0.37 -0.31 7.62
CA LEU A 252 1.10 0.93 7.87
C LEU A 252 2.46 0.93 7.16
N LEU A 253 3.22 -0.18 7.25
CA LEU A 253 4.51 -0.31 6.56
C LEU A 253 4.36 -0.26 5.04
N LEU A 254 3.34 -0.92 4.48
CA LEU A 254 3.05 -0.89 3.05
C LEU A 254 2.66 0.52 2.59
N ARG A 255 1.80 1.21 3.34
CA ARG A 255 1.38 2.59 3.06
C ARG A 255 2.56 3.57 3.08
N LEU A 256 3.46 3.44 4.06
CA LEU A 256 4.67 4.27 4.14
C LEU A 256 5.56 4.07 2.91
N ARG A 257 5.73 2.82 2.45
CA ARG A 257 6.48 2.53 1.22
C ARG A 257 5.82 3.13 -0.02
N ILE A 258 4.50 3.01 -0.14
CA ILE A 258 3.73 3.64 -1.22
C ILE A 258 3.91 5.16 -1.20
N LYS A 259 3.88 5.80 -0.02
CA LYS A 259 4.09 7.24 0.14
C LYS A 259 5.47 7.69 -0.32
N THR A 260 6.50 6.89 -0.01
CA THR A 260 7.86 7.14 -0.49
C THR A 260 7.93 7.07 -2.01
N LEU A 261 7.31 6.07 -2.64
CA LEU A 261 7.26 5.96 -4.10
C LEU A 261 6.45 7.09 -4.75
N GLU A 262 5.33 7.49 -4.15
CA GLU A 262 4.54 8.66 -4.57
C GLU A 262 5.39 9.92 -4.56
N THR A 263 6.21 10.12 -3.51
CA THR A 263 7.13 11.26 -3.42
C THR A 263 8.21 11.22 -4.52
N VAL A 264 8.72 10.03 -4.86
CA VAL A 264 9.69 9.86 -5.95
C VAL A 264 9.06 10.17 -7.31
N VAL A 265 7.83 9.70 -7.55
CA VAL A 265 7.09 10.01 -8.79
C VAL A 265 6.81 11.50 -8.92
N ASN A 266 6.45 12.17 -7.82
CA ASN A 266 6.16 13.59 -7.76
C ASN A 266 7.40 14.48 -7.57
N GLN A 267 8.60 13.96 -7.82
CA GLN A 267 9.80 14.77 -7.77
C GLN A 267 9.69 15.97 -8.72
N ALA A 268 10.11 17.14 -8.25
CA ALA A 268 10.11 18.39 -9.00
C ALA A 268 10.81 18.24 -10.35
N PRO A 269 10.37 18.97 -11.39
CA PRO A 269 11.03 18.94 -12.69
C PRO A 269 12.45 19.48 -12.60
N GLU A 270 13.40 18.74 -13.15
CA GLU A 270 14.81 19.12 -13.15
C GLU A 270 15.30 19.60 -14.52
N THR A 271 16.34 20.44 -14.50
CA THR A 271 17.10 20.79 -15.70
C THR A 271 18.43 20.05 -15.68
N MET A 272 18.61 19.16 -16.66
CA MET A 272 19.73 18.24 -16.73
C MET A 272 20.72 18.66 -17.81
N ASN A 273 21.99 18.72 -17.43
CA ASN A 273 23.15 18.81 -18.31
C ASN A 273 24.15 17.70 -17.91
N ARG A 274 25.26 17.55 -18.65
CA ARG A 274 26.22 16.46 -18.39
C ARG A 274 26.85 16.55 -17.01
N GLU A 275 27.21 17.76 -16.57
CA GLU A 275 27.83 17.98 -15.26
C GLU A 275 26.89 17.55 -14.14
N ARG A 276 25.62 17.98 -14.21
CA ARG A 276 24.57 17.61 -13.25
C ARG A 276 24.28 16.11 -13.27
N ALA A 277 24.24 15.48 -14.44
CA ALA A 277 24.07 14.04 -14.57
C ALA A 277 25.21 13.28 -13.88
N THR A 278 26.47 13.69 -14.12
CA THR A 278 27.63 13.07 -13.46
C THR A 278 27.69 13.35 -11.96
N GLU A 279 27.21 14.50 -11.51
CA GLU A 279 27.08 14.83 -10.08
C GLU A 279 26.06 13.91 -9.41
N MET A 280 24.90 13.71 -10.04
CA MET A 280 23.84 12.83 -9.53
C MET A 280 24.32 11.37 -9.46
N GLU A 281 25.03 10.88 -10.47
CA GLU A 281 25.63 9.54 -10.45
C GLU A 281 26.64 9.38 -9.30
N ARG A 282 27.44 10.41 -9.01
CA ARG A 282 28.44 10.38 -7.93
C ARG A 282 27.84 10.54 -6.54
N SER A 283 26.74 11.28 -6.40
CA SER A 283 26.12 11.57 -5.11
C SER A 283 25.50 10.35 -4.43
N GLY A 284 25.25 9.26 -5.16
CA GLY A 284 24.48 8.11 -4.66
C GLY A 284 22.97 8.38 -4.57
N GLU A 285 22.50 9.59 -4.89
CA GLU A 285 21.07 9.94 -4.94
C GLU A 285 20.40 9.53 -6.27
N SER A 286 21.05 8.67 -7.06
CA SER A 286 20.58 8.21 -8.38
C SER A 286 19.14 7.70 -8.35
N PHE A 287 18.72 7.04 -7.25
CA PHE A 287 17.34 6.56 -7.11
C PHE A 287 16.30 7.69 -7.07
N ARG A 288 16.62 8.84 -6.46
CA ARG A 288 15.67 9.96 -6.38
C ARG A 288 15.47 10.57 -7.77
N TYR A 289 16.55 10.80 -8.50
CA TYR A 289 16.55 11.46 -9.81
C TYR A 289 16.57 10.50 -11.00
N GLU A 290 16.21 9.23 -10.80
CA GLU A 290 16.33 8.18 -11.82
C GLU A 290 15.60 8.58 -13.12
N ARG A 291 14.43 9.21 -12.99
CA ARG A 291 13.62 9.68 -14.12
C ARG A 291 14.37 10.67 -15.00
N SER A 292 14.83 11.77 -14.42
CA SER A 292 15.50 12.86 -15.14
C SER A 292 16.87 12.42 -15.65
N LEU A 293 17.57 11.59 -14.87
CA LEU A 293 18.87 11.03 -15.25
C LEU A 293 18.76 10.09 -16.45
N GLN A 294 17.82 9.14 -16.43
CA GLN A 294 17.61 8.22 -17.55
C GLN A 294 17.11 8.93 -18.80
N ALA A 295 16.23 9.92 -18.65
CA ALA A 295 15.81 10.79 -19.74
C ALA A 295 17.01 11.50 -20.39
N TYR A 296 17.85 12.14 -19.58
CA TYR A 296 19.04 12.84 -20.06
C TYR A 296 20.06 11.92 -20.73
N LEU A 297 20.45 10.81 -20.07
CA LEU A 297 21.44 9.88 -20.60
C LEU A 297 20.97 9.23 -21.92
N SER A 298 19.68 8.93 -22.02
CA SER A 298 19.11 8.39 -23.26
C SER A 298 19.19 9.39 -24.41
N ALA A 299 18.80 10.65 -24.20
CA ALA A 299 18.99 11.71 -25.20
C ALA A 299 20.47 11.90 -25.55
N PHE A 300 21.33 12.04 -24.55
CA PHE A 300 22.74 12.34 -24.73
C PHE A 300 23.46 11.26 -25.54
N ASN A 301 23.22 9.99 -25.22
CA ASN A 301 23.82 8.87 -25.95
C ASN A 301 23.30 8.76 -27.39
N SER A 302 22.06 9.20 -27.66
CA SER A 302 21.50 9.22 -29.03
C SER A 302 22.07 10.35 -29.89
N LEU A 303 22.48 11.47 -29.30
CA LEU A 303 22.97 12.63 -30.06
C LEU A 303 24.36 12.41 -30.70
N GLY A 304 25.14 11.46 -30.18
CA GLY A 304 26.47 11.12 -30.67
C GLY A 304 27.55 12.15 -30.31
N GLU A 305 28.75 11.70 -29.91
CA GLU A 305 29.83 12.58 -29.41
C GLU A 305 30.39 13.55 -30.45
N HIS A 306 30.20 13.28 -31.75
CA HIS A 306 30.82 14.02 -32.84
C HIS A 306 30.07 15.31 -33.22
N LEU A 307 28.79 15.44 -32.88
CA LEU A 307 27.97 16.61 -33.23
C LEU A 307 27.96 17.70 -32.14
N PHE A 308 28.28 17.32 -30.90
CA PHE A 308 28.16 18.16 -29.71
C PHE A 308 29.43 18.05 -28.86
N THR A 309 30.44 18.86 -29.21
CA THR A 309 31.77 18.80 -28.59
C THR A 309 31.78 19.32 -27.15
N ASN A 310 30.97 20.35 -26.82
CA ASN A 310 30.90 20.82 -25.45
C ASN A 310 29.79 20.10 -24.68
N PRO A 311 30.09 19.52 -23.51
CA PRO A 311 29.13 18.81 -22.68
C PRO A 311 28.01 19.71 -22.11
N THR A 312 28.21 21.03 -22.14
CA THR A 312 27.25 22.05 -21.70
C THR A 312 26.28 22.48 -22.80
N ASP A 313 26.52 22.06 -24.06
CA ASP A 313 25.68 22.46 -25.19
C ASP A 313 24.35 21.70 -25.25
N VAL A 314 24.23 20.55 -24.56
CA VAL A 314 23.02 19.73 -24.47
C VAL A 314 22.36 19.94 -23.11
N VAL A 315 21.14 20.48 -23.13
CA VAL A 315 20.33 20.75 -21.94
C VAL A 315 18.96 20.12 -22.12
N LEU A 316 18.57 19.26 -21.18
CA LEU A 316 17.23 18.70 -21.09
C LEU A 316 16.48 19.40 -19.97
N LYS A 317 15.26 19.89 -20.26
CA LYS A 317 14.38 20.49 -19.26
C LYS A 317 13.08 19.70 -19.18
N GLU A 318 12.73 19.21 -18.00
CA GLU A 318 11.42 18.57 -17.78
C GLU A 318 10.28 19.60 -17.81
N LEU A 319 9.16 19.25 -18.45
CA LEU A 319 7.97 20.08 -18.61
C LEU A 319 6.77 19.45 -17.87
N LEU A 320 6.91 19.32 -16.56
CA LEU A 320 5.92 18.68 -15.69
C LEU A 320 5.01 19.72 -15.01
N PRO A 321 3.75 19.37 -14.68
CA PRO A 321 2.89 20.25 -13.91
C PRO A 321 3.47 20.42 -12.51
N VAL A 322 3.58 21.67 -12.03
CA VAL A 322 4.21 21.98 -10.73
C VAL A 322 3.14 22.38 -9.72
N LYS A 323 3.23 21.81 -8.52
CA LYS A 323 2.44 22.19 -7.34
C LYS A 323 3.39 22.58 -6.21
N ALA A 324 2.86 23.21 -5.16
CA ALA A 324 3.64 23.52 -3.96
C ALA A 324 4.24 22.22 -3.39
N GLY A 325 5.55 22.01 -3.62
CA GLY A 325 6.28 20.84 -3.14
C GLY A 325 6.76 19.84 -4.20
N GLY A 326 6.49 20.02 -5.49
CA GLY A 326 7.01 19.12 -6.53
C GLY A 326 6.17 19.08 -7.82
N ALA A 327 6.32 17.99 -8.56
CA ALA A 327 5.48 17.70 -9.71
C ALA A 327 4.14 17.09 -9.28
N ASP A 328 3.03 17.45 -9.93
CA ASP A 328 1.69 16.87 -9.65
C ASP A 328 1.38 15.75 -10.65
N LEU A 329 2.10 14.63 -10.53
CA LEU A 329 2.00 13.51 -11.47
C LEU A 329 1.15 12.36 -10.95
N LEU A 330 1.09 12.20 -9.63
CA LEU A 330 0.38 11.14 -8.96
C LEU A 330 -0.14 11.64 -7.60
N THR A 331 -1.45 11.70 -7.43
CA THR A 331 -2.06 11.86 -6.10
C THR A 331 -2.77 10.56 -5.74
N LEU A 332 -2.45 9.99 -4.58
CA LEU A 332 -3.09 8.79 -4.06
C LEU A 332 -4.06 9.13 -2.92
N LYS A 333 -5.30 8.65 -3.06
CA LYS A 333 -6.34 8.73 -2.02
C LYS A 333 -6.32 7.43 -1.20
N ASP A 334 -6.33 7.58 0.12
CA ASP A 334 -6.36 6.42 1.02
C ASP A 334 -7.76 5.78 0.99
N ILE A 335 -7.80 4.47 0.73
CA ILE A 335 -9.00 3.66 0.92
C ILE A 335 -8.99 3.19 2.37
N SER A 336 -9.85 3.78 3.18
CA SER A 336 -10.02 3.41 4.58
C SER A 336 -11.43 2.94 4.84
N ASP A 337 -11.58 2.00 5.76
CA ASP A 337 -12.87 1.50 6.18
C ASP A 337 -12.90 1.39 7.70
N THR A 338 -14.09 1.50 8.29
CA THR A 338 -14.30 1.21 9.70
C THR A 338 -14.47 -0.29 9.85
N PHE A 339 -13.59 -0.92 10.62
CA PHE A 339 -13.76 -2.32 10.98
C PHE A 339 -13.71 -2.45 12.49
N ASP A 340 -14.79 -3.00 13.04
CA ASP A 340 -14.82 -3.47 14.42
C ASP A 340 -14.57 -4.97 14.40
N ALA A 341 -13.61 -5.41 15.20
CA ALA A 341 -13.36 -6.82 15.41
C ALA A 341 -13.76 -7.20 16.83
N TYR A 342 -14.31 -8.38 17.02
CA TYR A 342 -14.86 -8.82 18.29
C TYR A 342 -14.20 -10.14 18.68
N ALA A 343 -13.82 -10.24 19.95
CA ALA A 343 -13.45 -11.50 20.57
C ALA A 343 -14.53 -11.90 21.57
N LEU A 344 -14.72 -13.21 21.74
CA LEU A 344 -15.50 -13.71 22.85
C LEU A 344 -14.63 -13.70 24.10
N ASP A 345 -15.09 -12.95 25.09
CA ASP A 345 -14.66 -13.07 26.46
C ASP A 345 -15.69 -13.86 27.27
N PHE A 346 -15.27 -14.44 28.39
CA PHE A 346 -16.15 -15.15 29.30
C PHE A 346 -16.01 -14.53 30.68
N GLY A 347 -16.88 -13.56 30.98
CA GLY A 347 -16.94 -12.95 32.30
C GLY A 347 -17.65 -13.87 33.29
N MET A 348 -17.16 -13.90 34.53
CA MET A 348 -17.96 -14.39 35.64
C MET A 348 -18.87 -13.25 36.11
N LYS A 349 -20.16 -13.53 36.32
CA LYS A 349 -21.00 -12.68 37.16
C LYS A 349 -20.47 -12.78 38.60
N ASP A 350 -19.54 -11.89 38.94
CA ASP A 350 -19.29 -11.58 40.33
C ASP A 350 -20.52 -10.87 40.91
N ASN A 351 -20.69 -10.96 42.23
CA ASN A 351 -21.80 -10.30 42.93
C ASN A 351 -21.74 -8.75 42.84
N ASP A 352 -20.68 -8.19 42.25
CA ASP A 352 -20.58 -6.77 41.93
C ASP A 352 -21.01 -6.51 40.48
N PRO A 353 -22.20 -5.94 40.23
CA PRO A 353 -22.67 -5.62 38.89
C PRO A 353 -21.82 -4.56 38.18
N ARG A 354 -20.91 -3.86 38.87
CA ARG A 354 -20.03 -2.84 38.26
C ARG A 354 -18.70 -3.41 37.76
N SER A 355 -18.29 -4.58 38.21
CA SER A 355 -17.01 -5.19 37.80
C SER A 355 -17.14 -6.12 36.60
N ASN A 356 -18.38 -6.43 36.17
CA ASN A 356 -18.59 -7.37 35.10
C ASN A 356 -18.54 -6.66 33.73
N PRO A 357 -17.50 -6.90 32.90
CA PRO A 357 -17.41 -6.31 31.55
C PRO A 357 -18.55 -6.76 30.63
N CYS A 358 -19.37 -7.70 31.08
CA CYS A 358 -20.52 -8.27 30.40
C CYS A 358 -21.88 -7.68 30.78
N ASP A 359 -21.99 -6.61 31.58
CA ASP A 359 -23.31 -6.08 31.98
C ASP A 359 -24.08 -5.50 30.76
N PRO A 360 -25.18 -6.13 30.32
CA PRO A 360 -25.97 -5.66 29.18
C PRO A 360 -26.67 -4.31 29.44
N ARG A 361 -26.73 -3.83 30.69
CA ARG A 361 -27.22 -2.46 30.99
C ARG A 361 -26.33 -1.38 30.39
N VAL A 362 -25.08 -1.69 30.05
CA VAL A 362 -24.16 -0.81 29.33
C VAL A 362 -24.31 -0.94 27.80
N GLN A 363 -24.89 -2.04 27.30
CA GLN A 363 -24.92 -2.37 25.87
C GLN A 363 -26.32 -2.42 25.23
N ASN A 364 -27.28 -1.62 25.71
CA ASN A 364 -28.65 -1.42 25.15
C ASN A 364 -29.76 -2.28 25.80
N GLY A 365 -30.26 -1.84 26.96
CA GLY A 365 -31.71 -1.83 27.27
C GLY A 365 -32.53 -3.14 27.31
N VAL A 366 -31.98 -4.32 27.04
CA VAL A 366 -32.74 -5.59 27.08
C VAL A 366 -32.37 -6.36 28.35
N ALA A 367 -33.15 -6.14 29.40
CA ALA A 367 -33.02 -6.87 30.65
C ALA A 367 -33.72 -8.23 30.56
N SER A 368 -32.98 -9.30 30.31
CA SER A 368 -33.43 -10.65 30.66
C SER A 368 -32.97 -10.96 32.09
N GLN A 369 -33.86 -10.67 33.05
CA GLN A 369 -33.68 -10.99 34.46
C GLN A 369 -34.56 -12.18 34.84
N THR A 370 -33.96 -13.34 34.97
CA THR A 370 -34.37 -14.31 36.00
C THR A 370 -33.15 -14.56 36.87
N ALA A 371 -33.09 -13.81 37.96
CA ALA A 371 -32.11 -13.98 39.02
C ALA A 371 -32.47 -15.25 39.80
N GLY A 372 -31.67 -16.30 39.64
CA GLY A 372 -31.92 -17.54 40.35
C GLY A 372 -31.08 -18.74 39.92
N ASP A 373 -29.82 -18.54 39.53
CA ASP A 373 -28.75 -19.51 39.80
C ASP A 373 -27.40 -18.90 39.41
N VAL A 374 -26.42 -19.11 40.29
CA VAL A 374 -25.05 -18.64 40.12
C VAL A 374 -24.31 -19.67 39.26
N LYS A 375 -23.43 -19.20 38.36
CA LYS A 375 -22.27 -19.91 37.75
C LYS A 375 -22.43 -20.52 36.34
N ASP A 376 -22.78 -19.73 35.34
CA ASP A 376 -22.53 -20.10 33.94
C ASP A 376 -21.45 -19.21 33.32
N CYS A 377 -20.65 -19.78 32.42
CA CYS A 377 -19.70 -19.02 31.61
C CYS A 377 -20.50 -18.23 30.56
N VAL A 378 -20.85 -16.99 30.89
CA VAL A 378 -21.64 -16.15 29.99
C VAL A 378 -20.69 -15.58 28.92
N PRO A 379 -20.98 -15.78 27.63
CA PRO A 379 -20.18 -15.27 26.55
C PRO A 379 -20.45 -13.78 26.40
N CYS A 380 -19.39 -13.00 26.23
CA CYS A 380 -19.46 -11.56 26.15
C CYS A 380 -18.67 -11.10 24.94
N LEU A 381 -19.23 -10.15 24.21
CA LEU A 381 -18.55 -9.51 23.10
C LEU A 381 -17.61 -8.45 23.63
N THR A 382 -16.32 -8.68 23.48
CA THR A 382 -15.30 -7.67 23.74
C THR A 382 -14.93 -7.02 22.41
N PRO A 383 -15.40 -5.78 22.14
CA PRO A 383 -15.03 -5.08 20.93
C PRO A 383 -13.56 -4.67 21.00
N TYR A 384 -12.82 -4.97 19.95
CA TYR A 384 -11.55 -4.35 19.62
C TYR A 384 -11.85 -3.15 18.71
N SER A 385 -12.39 -2.08 19.31
CA SER A 385 -12.67 -0.86 18.56
C SER A 385 -11.46 0.06 18.57
N PHE A 386 -11.11 0.57 17.40
CA PHE A 386 -10.06 1.58 17.24
C PHE A 386 -10.57 3.01 17.49
N VAL A 387 -11.85 3.15 17.85
CA VAL A 387 -12.46 4.42 18.24
C VAL A 387 -12.19 4.68 19.72
N SER A 388 -10.94 5.06 20.04
CA SER A 388 -10.61 5.51 21.38
C SER A 388 -11.20 6.91 21.62
N GLY A 389 -12.26 6.97 22.42
CA GLY A 389 -12.66 8.17 23.16
C GLY A 389 -13.30 9.30 22.35
N GLY A 390 -14.61 9.19 22.06
CA GLY A 390 -15.57 10.30 21.86
C GLY A 390 -15.29 11.35 20.78
N SER A 391 -14.13 11.32 20.16
CA SER A 391 -13.68 12.23 19.12
C SER A 391 -14.14 11.64 17.80
N ALA A 392 -14.87 12.44 17.01
CA ALA A 392 -15.56 12.02 15.77
C ALA A 392 -14.65 11.50 14.63
N GLY A 393 -13.40 11.13 14.92
CA GLY A 393 -12.40 10.67 13.95
C GLY A 393 -11.65 9.42 14.41
N GLY A 394 -12.36 8.40 14.92
CA GLY A 394 -11.78 7.11 15.30
C GLY A 394 -10.81 6.56 14.23
N PHE A 395 -9.79 5.82 14.66
CA PHE A 395 -8.75 5.33 13.77
C PHE A 395 -9.35 4.38 12.72
N LYS A 396 -9.22 4.76 11.44
CA LYS A 396 -9.60 3.94 10.29
C LYS A 396 -8.33 3.37 9.66
N PRO A 397 -8.14 2.05 9.64
CA PRO A 397 -6.99 1.49 8.93
C PRO A 397 -7.08 1.85 7.45
N ILE A 398 -5.92 2.01 6.84
CA ILE A 398 -5.81 2.16 5.40
C ILE A 398 -5.67 0.74 4.84
N LEU A 399 -6.62 0.33 4.00
CA LEU A 399 -6.67 -1.01 3.39
C LEU A 399 -6.17 -1.03 1.94
N GLY A 400 -5.89 0.15 1.40
CA GLY A 400 -5.34 0.33 0.07
C GLY A 400 -5.27 1.81 -0.30
N VAL A 401 -4.87 2.05 -1.55
CA VAL A 401 -4.83 3.37 -2.16
C VAL A 401 -5.50 3.35 -3.53
N GLU A 402 -6.09 4.47 -3.91
CA GLU A 402 -6.66 4.72 -5.23
C GLU A 402 -5.98 5.93 -5.87
N LYS A 403 -5.77 5.89 -7.19
CA LYS A 403 -5.26 7.04 -7.92
C LYS A 403 -6.39 8.07 -8.07
N ASP A 404 -6.09 9.34 -7.79
CA ASP A 404 -6.99 10.43 -8.12
C ASP A 404 -7.21 10.53 -9.64
N PRO A 405 -8.44 10.33 -10.16
CA PRO A 405 -8.70 10.42 -11.60
C PRO A 405 -8.47 11.83 -12.17
N ASP A 406 -8.54 12.87 -11.34
CA ASP A 406 -8.38 14.26 -11.76
C ASP A 406 -6.91 14.63 -12.05
N VAL A 407 -5.96 13.81 -11.58
CA VAL A 407 -4.53 14.05 -11.79
C VAL A 407 -4.05 13.29 -13.03
N LEU A 408 -3.78 14.07 -14.09
CA LEU A 408 -3.24 13.55 -15.35
C LEU A 408 -1.76 13.18 -15.18
N THR A 409 -1.43 11.92 -15.45
CA THR A 409 -0.06 11.43 -15.39
C THR A 409 0.54 11.48 -16.79
N TYR A 410 1.45 12.42 -17.05
CA TYR A 410 2.19 12.51 -18.31
C TYR A 410 3.64 12.91 -18.07
N TYR A 411 4.50 12.59 -19.02
CA TYR A 411 5.91 12.97 -19.00
C TYR A 411 6.26 13.73 -20.27
N ALA A 412 6.82 14.92 -20.12
CA ALA A 412 7.21 15.78 -21.22
C ALA A 412 8.58 16.40 -20.96
N VAL A 413 9.38 16.52 -22.01
CA VAL A 413 10.73 17.09 -21.95
C VAL A 413 10.93 18.08 -23.08
N ARG A 414 11.79 19.07 -22.84
CA ARG A 414 12.33 19.98 -23.84
C ARG A 414 13.83 19.78 -23.92
N LEU A 415 14.29 19.23 -25.04
CA LEU A 415 15.70 19.10 -25.34
C LEU A 415 16.18 20.32 -26.14
N SER A 416 17.27 20.93 -25.70
CA SER A 416 17.94 22.02 -26.39
C SER A 416 19.41 21.66 -26.60
N ALA A 417 19.88 21.75 -27.84
CA ALA A 417 21.27 21.47 -28.18
C ALA A 417 21.85 22.60 -29.03
N LYS A 418 23.07 23.05 -28.72
CA LYS A 418 23.83 23.99 -29.55
C LYS A 418 24.82 23.21 -30.42
N THR A 419 24.76 23.40 -31.73
CA THR A 419 25.72 22.81 -32.67
C THR A 419 26.54 23.93 -33.32
N ARG A 420 27.84 23.67 -33.56
CA ARG A 420 28.70 24.55 -34.35
C ARG A 420 28.62 24.11 -35.80
N LEU A 421 28.16 25.00 -36.67
CA LEU A 421 28.19 24.77 -38.12
C LEU A 421 29.63 24.99 -38.61
N MET A 422 30.10 24.19 -39.57
CA MET A 422 31.47 24.30 -40.09
C MET A 422 31.83 25.67 -40.68
N PHE A 423 30.84 26.52 -40.95
CA PHE A 423 31.03 27.82 -41.61
C PHE A 423 30.44 29.01 -40.82
N SER A 424 30.17 28.87 -39.51
CA SER A 424 29.69 29.98 -38.65
C SER A 424 30.77 30.56 -37.75
#